data_AF-A0A1H0XUG1-F1
#
_entry.id   AF-A0A1H0XUG1-F1
#
_cell.length_a   1.000
_cell.length_b   1.000
_cell.length_c   1.000
_cell.angle_alpha   90.00
_cell.angle_beta   90.00
_cell.angle_gamma   90.00
#
_symmetry.space_group_name_H-M   'P 1'
#
loop_
_entity.id
_entity.type
_entity.pdbx_description
1 polymer ?
#
loop_
_entity_poly.entity_id
_entity_poly.type
_entity_poly.pdbx_seq_one_letter_code
_entity_poly.pdbx_strand_id
1 'polypeptide(L)'
;MKSSRVCMGLLVAECVLVIVSWLLSAARIEGVRSMLSSEGIRWFFGGFSNIIANPLLAWLLLALIAGGSLKQSGVLRHFTARGEASFRNRLALRVAIVFVVLYALVISMLTLMPHAILLSFSGHLFPSAFSRGLVPIICFGITLFSVVYGIISGNKQKGEDVLDILSYGLRQGSSLIIIYIFAIQLYASLRFVFG
;
A
#
# COMPACT_ATOMS: atom_id res chain seq x y z
N MET A 1 -7.94 8.21 18.90
CA MET A 1 -8.95 7.42 19.67
C MET A 1 -9.69 6.39 18.83
N LYS A 2 -10.29 6.72 17.67
CA LYS A 2 -11.05 5.76 16.85
C LYS A 2 -10.22 4.54 16.42
N SER A 3 -9.03 4.76 15.87
CA SER A 3 -8.16 3.67 15.41
C SER A 3 -7.65 2.76 16.52
N SER A 4 -7.40 3.30 17.71
CA SER A 4 -6.96 2.52 18.88
C SER A 4 -8.04 1.55 19.35
N ARG A 5 -9.32 1.96 19.33
CA ARG A 5 -10.45 1.06 19.63
C ARG A 5 -10.57 -0.08 18.62
N VAL A 6 -10.36 0.21 17.34
CA VAL A 6 -10.37 -0.82 16.28
C VAL A 6 -9.24 -1.83 16.50
N CYS A 7 -8.00 -1.37 16.75
CA CYS A 7 -6.90 -2.29 17.04
C CYS A 7 -7.17 -3.15 18.28
N MET A 8 -7.71 -2.56 19.35
CA MET A 8 -8.07 -3.31 20.55
C MET A 8 -9.14 -4.37 20.26
N GLY A 9 -10.17 -4.01 19.48
CA GLY A 9 -11.20 -4.95 19.04
C GLY A 9 -10.63 -6.12 18.23
N LEU A 10 -9.71 -5.86 17.30
CA LEU A 10 -9.04 -6.90 16.51
C LEU A 10 -8.20 -7.83 17.39
N LEU A 11 -7.44 -7.28 18.34
CA LEU A 11 -6.63 -8.07 19.29
C LEU A 11 -7.51 -8.95 20.19
N VAL A 12 -8.58 -8.39 20.75
CA VAL A 12 -9.53 -9.15 21.57
C VAL A 12 -10.19 -10.24 20.75
N ALA A 13 -10.61 -9.94 19.51
CA ALA A 13 -11.20 -10.92 18.61
C ALA A 13 -10.23 -12.07 18.30
N GLU A 14 -8.93 -11.79 18.11
CA GLU A 14 -7.91 -12.82 17.92
C GLU A 14 -7.80 -13.73 19.13
N CYS A 15 -7.67 -13.16 20.34
CA CYS A 15 -7.60 -13.95 21.57
C CYS A 15 -8.86 -14.82 21.78
N VAL A 16 -10.04 -14.24 21.53
CA VAL A 16 -11.31 -14.96 21.62
C VAL A 16 -11.36 -16.09 20.59
N LEU A 17 -10.94 -15.84 19.35
CA LEU A 17 -10.92 -16.85 18.29
C LEU A 17 -9.99 -18.02 18.65
N VAL A 18 -8.82 -17.75 19.21
CA VAL A 18 -7.89 -18.79 19.66
C VAL A 18 -8.56 -19.68 20.72
N ILE A 19 -9.20 -19.10 21.74
CA ILE A 19 -9.87 -19.85 22.81
C ILE A 19 -11.09 -20.63 22.27
N VAL A 20 -11.92 -19.97 21.46
CA VAL A 20 -13.13 -20.58 20.87
C VAL A 20 -12.75 -21.73 19.94
N SER A 21 -11.74 -21.57 19.09
CA SER A 21 -11.29 -22.63 18.17
C SER A 21 -10.86 -23.89 18.93
N TRP A 22 -10.22 -23.72 20.08
CA TRP A 22 -9.84 -24.82 20.95
C TRP A 22 -11.06 -25.48 21.61
N LEU A 23 -11.98 -24.69 22.16
CA LEU A 23 -13.19 -25.21 22.81
C LEU A 23 -14.08 -25.99 21.83
N LEU A 24 -14.30 -25.44 20.63
CA LEU A 24 -15.10 -26.10 19.58
C LEU A 24 -14.45 -27.41 19.11
N SER A 25 -13.12 -27.43 18.97
CA SER A 25 -12.37 -28.64 18.64
C SER A 25 -12.43 -29.68 19.78
N ALA A 26 -12.37 -29.24 21.04
CA ALA A 26 -12.52 -30.10 22.20
C ALA A 26 -13.95 -30.69 22.31
N ALA A 27 -14.97 -29.93 21.89
CA ALA A 27 -16.35 -30.37 21.78
C ALA A 27 -16.62 -31.32 20.59
N ARG A 28 -15.58 -31.73 19.85
CA ARG A 28 -15.67 -32.64 18.69
C ARG A 28 -16.55 -32.13 17.56
N ILE A 29 -16.63 -30.82 17.37
CA ILE A 29 -17.32 -30.24 16.21
C ILE A 29 -16.50 -30.53 14.95
N GLU A 30 -17.11 -31.22 13.99
CA GLU A 30 -16.49 -31.55 12.71
C GLU A 30 -16.21 -30.28 11.89
N GLY A 31 -15.09 -30.27 11.17
CA GLY A 31 -14.69 -29.14 10.32
C GLY A 31 -14.04 -27.95 11.05
N VAL A 32 -13.81 -28.02 12.37
CA VAL A 32 -13.12 -26.96 13.13
C VAL A 32 -11.69 -27.37 13.49
N ARG A 33 -10.71 -26.56 13.08
CA ARG A 33 -9.30 -26.74 13.45
C ARG A 33 -8.93 -25.86 14.63
N SER A 34 -8.38 -26.46 15.69
CA SER A 34 -7.91 -25.73 16.87
C SER A 34 -6.60 -25.00 16.58
N MET A 35 -6.53 -23.70 16.91
CA MET A 35 -5.29 -22.93 16.81
C MET A 35 -4.27 -23.30 17.88
N LEU A 36 -4.70 -23.86 19.01
CA LEU A 36 -3.82 -24.33 20.09
C LEU A 36 -3.28 -25.76 19.85
N SER A 37 -3.65 -26.38 18.73
CA SER A 37 -3.03 -27.64 18.31
C SER A 37 -1.57 -27.42 17.89
N SER A 38 -0.78 -28.50 17.84
CA SER A 38 0.61 -28.44 17.35
C SER A 38 0.70 -27.92 15.91
N GLU A 39 -0.27 -28.26 15.06
CA GLU A 39 -0.41 -27.72 13.70
C GLU A 39 -0.76 -26.23 13.73
N GLY A 40 -1.76 -25.84 14.54
CA GLY A 40 -2.22 -24.46 14.66
C GLY A 40 -1.14 -23.50 15.15
N ILE A 41 -0.37 -23.90 16.17
CA ILE A 41 0.75 -23.10 16.70
C ILE A 41 1.84 -22.93 15.64
N ARG A 42 2.22 -24.02 14.96
CA ARG A 42 3.23 -23.96 13.88
C ARG A 42 2.77 -23.07 12.73
N TRP A 43 1.50 -23.18 12.34
CA TRP A 43 0.91 -22.35 11.29
C TRP A 43 0.84 -20.87 11.70
N PHE A 44 0.40 -20.58 12.93
CA PHE A 44 0.22 -19.21 13.42
C PHE A 44 1.55 -18.45 13.49
N PHE A 45 2.55 -19.02 14.17
CA PHE A 45 3.86 -18.37 14.34
C PHE A 45 4.75 -18.50 13.11
N GLY A 46 4.76 -19.67 12.46
CA GLY A 46 5.57 -19.92 11.27
C GLY A 46 5.04 -19.23 10.00
N GLY A 47 3.72 -19.05 9.91
CA GLY A 47 3.06 -18.38 8.78
C GLY A 47 2.93 -16.86 8.91
N PHE A 48 3.10 -16.31 10.12
CA PHE A 48 2.84 -14.89 10.43
C PHE A 48 3.47 -13.91 9.43
N SER A 49 4.76 -14.05 9.14
CA SER A 49 5.48 -13.18 8.21
C SER A 49 4.89 -13.23 6.80
N ASN A 50 4.55 -14.42 6.31
CA ASN A 50 3.98 -14.62 4.98
C ASN A 50 2.54 -14.06 4.88
N ILE A 51 1.77 -14.15 5.97
CA ILE A 51 0.41 -13.59 6.04
C ILE A 51 0.48 -12.05 5.96
N ILE A 52 1.40 -11.43 6.69
CA ILE A 52 1.60 -9.97 6.68
C ILE A 52 2.15 -9.50 5.33
N ALA A 53 3.12 -10.22 4.76
CA ALA A 53 3.80 -9.90 3.50
C ALA A 53 2.91 -10.05 2.24
N ASN A 54 1.59 -10.14 2.41
CA ASN A 54 0.63 -10.16 1.33
C ASN A 54 0.76 -8.89 0.44
N PRO A 55 0.62 -9.01 -0.91
CA PRO A 55 0.71 -7.88 -1.84
C PRO A 55 -0.12 -6.66 -1.47
N LEU A 56 -1.23 -6.84 -0.74
CA LEU A 56 -2.06 -5.75 -0.22
C LEU A 56 -1.28 -4.78 0.67
N LEU A 57 -0.31 -5.27 1.46
CA LEU A 57 0.56 -4.42 2.27
C LEU A 57 1.39 -3.49 1.39
N ALA A 58 1.99 -4.03 0.32
CA ALA A 58 2.77 -3.24 -0.61
C ALA A 58 1.91 -2.15 -1.28
N TRP A 59 0.69 -2.50 -1.71
CA TRP A 59 -0.24 -1.53 -2.28
C TRP A 59 -0.66 -0.45 -1.28
N LEU A 60 -0.90 -0.82 -0.02
CA LEU A 60 -1.21 0.12 1.06
C LEU A 60 -0.05 1.10 1.29
N LEU A 61 1.18 0.59 1.42
CA LEU A 61 2.37 1.42 1.64
C LEU A 61 2.60 2.39 0.48
N LEU A 62 2.51 1.89 -0.76
CA LEU A 62 2.67 2.71 -1.96
C LEU A 62 1.58 3.78 -2.10
N ALA A 63 0.33 3.44 -1.77
CA ALA A 63 -0.78 4.39 -1.76
C ALA A 63 -0.60 5.47 -0.69
N LEU A 64 -0.10 5.10 0.50
CA LEU A 64 0.22 6.06 1.55
C LEU A 64 1.33 7.01 1.12
N ILE A 65 2.42 6.51 0.52
CA ILE A 65 3.52 7.33 0.01
C ILE A 65 3.02 8.27 -1.10
N ALA A 66 2.27 7.76 -2.07
CA ALA A 66 1.74 8.55 -3.18
C ALA A 66 0.76 9.65 -2.69
N GLY A 67 -0.19 9.28 -1.83
CA GLY A 67 -1.15 10.23 -1.28
C GLY A 67 -0.51 11.26 -0.34
N GLY A 68 0.47 10.84 0.46
CA GLY A 68 1.23 11.70 1.36
C GLY A 68 2.10 12.70 0.61
N SER A 69 2.79 12.24 -0.43
CA SER A 69 3.65 13.09 -1.25
C SER A 69 2.85 14.17 -2.00
N LEU A 70 1.65 13.87 -2.51
CA LEU A 70 0.75 14.88 -3.09
C LEU A 70 0.36 15.97 -2.08
N LYS A 71 0.06 15.60 -0.83
CA LYS A 71 -0.27 16.57 0.22
C LYS A 71 0.96 17.41 0.60
N GLN A 72 2.09 16.78 0.83
CA GLN A 72 3.30 17.41 1.35
C GLN A 72 4.04 18.26 0.31
N SER A 73 3.93 17.91 -0.98
CA SER A 73 4.47 18.72 -2.10
C SER A 73 3.76 20.07 -2.27
N GLY A 74 2.57 20.24 -1.68
CA GLY A 74 1.79 21.47 -1.77
C GLY A 74 0.99 21.63 -3.06
N VAL A 75 1.02 20.64 -3.97
CA VAL A 75 0.29 20.72 -5.25
C VAL A 75 -1.22 20.81 -5.04
N LEU A 76 -1.76 20.14 -4.01
CA LEU A 76 -3.18 20.24 -3.68
C LEU A 76 -3.57 21.67 -3.26
N ARG A 77 -2.68 22.38 -2.54
CA ARG A 77 -2.92 23.77 -2.14
C ARG A 77 -2.92 24.71 -3.34
N HIS A 78 -2.17 24.39 -4.38
CA HIS A 78 -2.15 25.15 -5.62
C HIS A 78 -3.49 25.10 -6.36
N PHE A 79 -4.15 23.94 -6.37
CA PHE A 79 -5.46 23.79 -7.00
C PHE A 79 -6.62 24.34 -6.15
N THR A 80 -6.48 24.39 -4.82
CA THR A 80 -7.53 24.89 -3.92
C THR A 80 -7.41 26.37 -3.59
N ALA A 81 -6.22 26.98 -3.70
CA ALA A 81 -6.04 28.40 -3.48
C ALA A 81 -6.63 29.21 -4.65
N ARG A 82 -7.56 30.12 -4.35
CA ARG A 82 -8.19 31.04 -5.32
C ARG A 82 -7.33 32.25 -5.72
N GLY A 83 -6.04 32.24 -5.37
CA GLY A 83 -5.10 33.34 -5.64
C GLY A 83 -4.33 33.16 -6.94
N GLU A 84 -3.70 34.23 -7.44
CA GLU A 84 -2.85 34.15 -8.62
C GLU A 84 -1.69 33.16 -8.40
N ALA A 85 -1.65 32.15 -9.27
CA ALA A 85 -0.56 31.20 -9.32
C ALA A 85 0.76 31.93 -9.62
N SER A 86 1.69 31.94 -8.64
CA SER A 86 3.06 32.41 -8.87
C SER A 86 3.67 31.73 -10.09
N PHE A 87 4.43 32.48 -10.90
CA PHE A 87 5.09 31.97 -12.11
C PHE A 87 5.86 30.66 -11.84
N ARG A 88 6.52 30.57 -10.68
CA ARG A 88 7.25 29.38 -10.22
C ARG A 88 6.36 28.14 -10.10
N ASN A 89 5.14 28.28 -9.58
CA ASN A 89 4.21 27.15 -9.45
C ASN A 89 3.69 26.67 -10.80
N ARG A 90 3.45 27.58 -11.75
CA ARG A 90 3.04 27.20 -13.11
C ARG A 90 4.18 26.49 -13.84
N LEU A 91 5.41 26.95 -13.67
CA LEU A 91 6.59 26.26 -14.18
C LEU A 91 6.76 24.87 -13.55
N ALA A 92 6.67 24.77 -12.23
CA ALA A 92 6.74 23.50 -11.51
C ALA A 92 5.70 22.49 -12.00
N LEU A 93 4.47 22.94 -12.22
CA LEU A 93 3.40 22.09 -12.75
C LEU A 93 3.71 21.60 -14.17
N ARG A 94 4.14 22.50 -15.06
CA ARG A 94 4.50 22.12 -16.44
C ARG A 94 5.63 21.11 -16.46
N VAL A 95 6.69 21.33 -15.68
CA VAL A 95 7.82 20.41 -15.61
C VAL A 95 7.40 19.06 -15.03
N ALA A 96 6.62 19.05 -13.94
CA ALA A 96 6.11 17.80 -13.36
C ALA A 96 5.26 17.01 -14.36
N ILE A 97 4.40 17.67 -15.14
CA ILE A 97 3.63 17.02 -16.22
C ILE A 97 4.55 16.42 -17.28
N VAL A 98 5.59 17.15 -17.72
CA VAL A 98 6.57 16.63 -18.69
C VAL A 98 7.24 15.35 -18.17
N PHE A 99 7.67 15.33 -16.90
CA PHE A 99 8.26 14.14 -16.29
C PHE A 99 7.29 12.95 -16.22
N VAL A 100 6.01 13.20 -15.91
CA VAL A 100 4.98 12.15 -15.92
C VAL A 100 4.70 11.63 -17.32
N VAL A 101 4.68 12.50 -18.33
CA VAL A 101 4.52 12.10 -19.74
C VAL A 101 5.70 11.27 -20.20
N LEU A 102 6.94 11.68 -19.87
CA LEU A 102 8.15 10.90 -20.16
C LEU A 102 8.12 9.55 -19.45
N TYR A 103 7.72 9.52 -18.18
CA TYR A 103 7.52 8.28 -17.44
C TYR A 103 6.50 7.35 -18.11
N ALA A 104 5.34 7.89 -18.50
CA ALA A 104 4.31 7.14 -19.21
C ALA A 104 4.79 6.63 -20.57
N LEU A 105 5.61 7.40 -21.29
CA LEU A 105 6.23 6.98 -22.55
C LEU A 105 7.23 5.84 -22.33
N VAL A 106 8.06 5.92 -21.29
CA VAL A 106 8.98 4.85 -20.92
C VAL A 106 8.21 3.57 -20.58
N ILE A 107 7.17 3.68 -19.75
CA ILE A 107 6.29 2.54 -19.42
C ILE A 107 5.61 2.00 -20.68
N SER A 108 5.09 2.86 -21.57
CA SER A 108 4.42 2.42 -22.79
C SER A 108 5.39 1.70 -23.73
N MET A 109 6.61 2.22 -23.89
CA MET A 109 7.68 1.60 -24.67
C MET A 109 8.08 0.24 -24.09
N LEU A 110 8.21 0.12 -22.77
CA LEU A 110 8.46 -1.15 -22.08
C LEU A 110 7.30 -2.16 -22.24
N THR A 111 6.06 -1.68 -22.43
CA THR A 111 4.87 -2.55 -22.57
C THR A 111 4.48 -2.89 -24.01
N LEU A 112 4.82 -2.04 -24.99
CA LEU A 112 4.38 -2.15 -26.39
C LEU A 112 5.48 -2.65 -27.33
N MET A 113 6.74 -2.68 -26.90
CA MET A 113 7.84 -3.12 -27.75
C MET A 113 7.83 -4.66 -27.87
N PRO A 114 7.67 -5.24 -29.09
CA PRO A 114 7.40 -6.68 -29.26
C PRO A 114 8.62 -7.58 -29.03
N HIS A 115 9.79 -7.04 -28.69
CA HIS A 115 11.02 -7.79 -28.49
C HIS A 115 11.37 -7.84 -26.98
N ALA A 116 10.70 -8.77 -26.30
CA ALA A 116 10.97 -9.38 -24.98
C ALA A 116 11.14 -8.48 -23.73
N ILE A 117 10.35 -8.77 -22.67
CA ILE A 117 10.76 -8.99 -21.24
C ILE A 117 9.53 -8.91 -20.28
N LEU A 118 8.43 -8.20 -20.59
CA LEU A 118 7.23 -8.12 -19.71
C LEU A 118 5.93 -8.72 -20.27
N LEU A 119 5.90 -9.09 -21.55
CA LEU A 119 4.80 -9.90 -22.09
C LEU A 119 5.02 -11.37 -21.71
N SER A 120 4.06 -11.94 -20.99
CA SER A 120 3.86 -13.38 -21.00
C SER A 120 3.64 -13.81 -22.45
N PHE A 121 4.26 -14.93 -22.84
CA PHE A 121 4.17 -15.62 -24.14
C PHE A 121 2.73 -15.94 -24.63
N SER A 122 1.69 -15.49 -23.94
CA SER A 122 0.31 -15.95 -24.06
C SER A 122 -0.65 -14.94 -24.72
N GLY A 123 -0.21 -13.72 -25.08
CA GLY A 123 -1.08 -12.76 -25.77
C GLY A 123 -2.30 -12.26 -24.97
N HIS A 124 -2.36 -12.57 -23.67
CA HIS A 124 -3.44 -12.13 -22.78
C HIS A 124 -2.97 -10.99 -21.88
N LEU A 125 -3.70 -9.86 -21.88
CA LEU A 125 -3.46 -8.73 -20.98
C LEU A 125 -3.61 -9.11 -19.49
N PHE A 126 -4.35 -10.19 -19.20
CA PHE A 126 -4.53 -10.74 -17.87
C PHE A 126 -4.27 -12.26 -17.86
N PRO A 127 -3.49 -12.81 -16.91
CA PRO A 127 -2.71 -12.16 -15.86
C PRO A 127 -1.25 -11.91 -16.30
N SER A 128 -0.95 -10.72 -16.84
CA SER A 128 0.43 -10.32 -17.20
C SER A 128 1.18 -9.68 -16.02
N ALA A 129 2.51 -9.60 -16.08
CA ALA A 129 3.34 -8.90 -15.08
C ALA A 129 2.93 -7.41 -14.95
N PHE A 130 2.44 -6.81 -16.04
CA PHE A 130 1.88 -5.47 -16.08
C PHE A 130 0.61 -5.33 -15.22
N SER A 131 -0.33 -6.26 -15.32
CA SER A 131 -1.57 -6.22 -14.52
C SER A 131 -1.32 -6.29 -13.00
N ARG A 132 -0.30 -7.06 -12.58
CA ARG A 132 0.14 -7.14 -11.17
C ARG A 132 0.92 -5.91 -10.71
N GLY A 133 1.62 -5.24 -11.64
CA GLY A 133 2.42 -4.04 -11.38
C GLY A 133 1.67 -2.70 -11.51
N LEU A 134 0.40 -2.72 -11.92
CA LEU A 134 -0.37 -1.51 -12.23
C LEU A 134 -0.48 -0.55 -11.03
N VAL A 135 -0.81 -1.07 -9.84
CA VAL A 135 -0.89 -0.27 -8.62
C VAL A 135 0.46 0.38 -8.28
N PRO A 136 1.59 -0.36 -8.23
CA PRO A 136 2.91 0.24 -8.09
C PRO A 136 3.27 1.29 -9.14
N ILE A 137 2.97 1.05 -10.41
CA ILE A 137 3.25 1.97 -11.53
C ILE A 137 2.52 3.31 -11.31
N ILE A 138 1.22 3.27 -11.00
CA ILE A 138 0.44 4.48 -10.74
C ILE A 138 0.98 5.23 -9.51
N CYS A 139 1.24 4.51 -8.41
CA CYS A 139 1.76 5.14 -7.19
C CYS A 139 3.11 5.80 -7.44
N PHE A 140 3.97 5.18 -8.24
CA PHE A 140 5.26 5.74 -8.61
C PHE A 140 5.11 7.00 -9.46
N GLY A 141 4.22 6.99 -10.47
CA GLY A 141 3.94 8.17 -11.29
C GLY A 141 3.42 9.36 -10.47
N ILE A 142 2.49 9.12 -9.53
CA ILE A 142 1.98 10.14 -8.61
C ILE A 142 3.09 10.69 -7.70
N THR A 143 3.93 9.80 -7.18
CA THR A 143 5.05 10.19 -6.31
C THR A 143 6.07 11.02 -7.07
N LEU A 144 6.43 10.60 -8.29
CA LEU A 144 7.33 11.33 -9.18
C LEU A 144 6.81 12.74 -9.47
N PHE A 145 5.54 12.85 -9.86
CA PHE A 145 4.87 14.14 -10.06
C PHE A 145 4.98 15.05 -8.84
N SER A 146 4.66 14.50 -7.66
CA SER A 146 4.65 15.23 -6.40
C SER A 146 6.03 15.73 -5.99
N VAL A 147 7.06 14.89 -6.14
CA VAL A 147 8.44 15.24 -5.80
C VAL A 147 8.98 16.32 -6.75
N VAL A 148 8.79 16.14 -8.06
CA VAL A 148 9.24 17.12 -9.07
C VAL A 148 8.56 18.48 -8.84
N TYR A 149 7.25 18.49 -8.60
CA TYR A 149 6.51 19.71 -8.28
C TYR A 149 7.02 20.37 -6.99
N GLY A 150 7.20 19.58 -5.92
CA GLY A 150 7.62 20.08 -4.60
C GLY A 150 9.00 20.76 -4.63
N ILE A 151 9.94 20.19 -5.38
CA ILE A 151 11.29 20.74 -5.54
C ILE A 151 11.26 22.04 -6.38
N ILE A 152 10.60 22.03 -7.55
CA ILE A 152 10.64 23.16 -8.49
C ILE A 152 9.82 24.36 -8.00
N SER A 153 8.71 24.12 -7.30
CA SER A 153 7.91 25.19 -6.70
C SER A 153 8.69 25.98 -5.65
N GLY A 154 9.78 25.42 -5.11
CA GLY A 154 10.62 26.04 -4.10
C GLY A 154 10.01 26.05 -2.70
N ASN A 155 8.89 25.33 -2.49
CA ASN A 155 8.32 25.06 -1.18
C ASN A 155 9.22 24.17 -0.31
N LYS A 156 10.12 23.42 -0.95
CA LYS A 156 11.03 22.44 -0.37
C LYS A 156 12.35 22.53 -1.15
N GLN A 157 13.42 23.03 -0.52
CA GLN A 157 14.66 23.45 -1.19
C GLN A 157 15.86 22.52 -0.91
N LYS A 158 15.76 21.56 -0.01
CA LYS A 158 16.86 20.65 0.38
C LYS A 158 16.55 19.19 0.02
N GLY A 159 17.59 18.38 -0.20
CA GLY A 159 17.43 16.93 -0.41
C GLY A 159 16.74 16.22 0.77
N GLU A 160 16.91 16.74 1.99
CA GLU A 160 16.19 16.31 3.21
C GLU A 160 14.67 16.44 3.08
N ASP A 161 14.20 17.36 2.23
CA ASP A 161 12.78 17.56 2.00
C ASP A 161 12.15 16.43 1.18
N VAL A 162 12.92 15.70 0.37
CA VAL A 162 12.38 14.59 -0.44
C VAL A 162 11.99 13.42 0.45
N LEU A 163 12.85 13.04 1.40
CA LEU A 163 12.51 12.00 2.38
C LEU A 163 11.36 12.42 3.27
N ASP A 164 11.25 13.71 3.63
CA ASP A 164 10.09 14.23 4.35
C ASP A 164 8.80 14.13 3.52
N ILE A 165 8.84 14.48 2.23
CA ILE A 165 7.71 14.32 1.28
C ILE A 165 7.26 12.85 1.20
N LEU A 166 8.20 11.92 1.04
CA LEU A 166 7.91 10.49 0.89
C LEU A 166 7.41 9.86 2.20
N SER A 167 7.99 10.24 3.33
CA SER A 167 7.69 9.67 4.64
C SER A 167 6.42 10.26 5.27
N TYR A 168 5.97 11.43 4.82
CA TYR A 168 4.80 12.12 5.38
C TYR A 168 3.55 11.23 5.37
N GLY A 169 3.29 10.55 4.26
CA GLY A 169 2.14 9.66 4.11
C GLY A 169 2.19 8.45 5.03
N LEU A 170 3.38 7.87 5.22
CA LEU A 170 3.59 6.75 6.14
C LEU A 170 3.41 7.18 7.60
N ARG A 171 3.87 8.38 7.98
CA ARG A 171 3.68 8.92 9.32
C ARG A 171 2.19 9.15 9.62
N GLN A 172 1.47 9.79 8.70
CA GLN A 172 0.03 10.04 8.82
C GLN A 172 -0.79 8.75 8.79
N GLY A 173 -0.39 7.78 7.95
CA GLY A 173 -1.05 6.49 7.75
C GLY A 173 -0.57 5.36 8.68
N SER A 174 0.35 5.63 9.60
CA SER A 174 0.94 4.63 10.50
C SER A 174 -0.10 3.78 11.21
N SER A 175 -1.19 4.40 11.66
CA SER A 175 -2.30 3.70 12.29
C SER A 175 -3.02 2.70 11.37
N LEU A 176 -3.10 2.98 10.06
CA LEU A 176 -3.72 2.06 9.09
C LEU A 176 -2.85 0.83 8.85
N ILE A 177 -1.53 1.00 8.82
CA ILE A 177 -0.57 -0.10 8.68
C ILE A 177 -0.73 -1.07 9.86
N ILE A 178 -0.85 -0.53 11.08
CA ILE A 178 -1.06 -1.34 12.29
C ILE A 178 -2.41 -2.07 12.23
N ILE A 179 -3.48 -1.39 11.85
CA ILE A 179 -4.81 -2.02 11.69
C ILE A 179 -4.75 -3.15 10.67
N TYR A 180 -4.08 -2.94 9.54
CA TYR A 180 -3.92 -3.95 8.50
C TYR A 180 -3.25 -5.22 9.02
N ILE A 181 -2.14 -5.08 9.77
CA ILE A 181 -1.39 -6.23 10.33
C ILE A 181 -2.30 -7.11 11.18
N PHE A 182 -3.08 -6.51 12.09
CA PHE A 182 -3.99 -7.28 12.94
C PHE A 182 -5.19 -7.83 12.16
N ALA A 183 -5.72 -7.07 11.21
CA ALA A 183 -6.87 -7.49 10.42
C ALA A 183 -6.54 -8.68 9.50
N ILE A 184 -5.38 -8.67 8.84
CA ILE A 184 -4.98 -9.76 7.94
C ILE A 184 -4.63 -11.02 8.73
N GLN A 185 -4.02 -10.87 9.91
CA GLN A 185 -3.77 -12.00 10.82
C GLN A 185 -5.08 -12.63 11.26
N LEU A 186 -6.04 -11.84 11.75
CA LEU A 186 -7.35 -12.33 12.17
C LEU A 186 -8.13 -13.00 11.04
N TYR A 187 -8.09 -12.41 9.85
CA TYR A 187 -8.71 -13.01 8.66
C TYR A 187 -8.07 -14.37 8.32
N ALA A 188 -6.75 -14.45 8.35
CA ALA A 188 -6.05 -15.71 8.11
C ALA A 188 -6.39 -16.75 9.19
N SER A 189 -6.44 -16.33 10.45
CA SER A 189 -6.81 -17.20 11.59
C SER A 189 -8.23 -17.74 11.43
N LEU A 190 -9.20 -16.91 11.06
CA LEU A 190 -10.58 -17.33 10.76
C LEU A 190 -10.60 -18.37 9.64
N ARG A 191 -9.84 -18.13 8.56
CA ARG A 191 -9.73 -19.07 7.44
C ARG A 191 -9.06 -20.38 7.85
N PHE A 192 -8.08 -20.35 8.75
CA PHE A 192 -7.45 -21.57 9.25
C PHE A 192 -8.44 -22.41 10.07
N VAL A 193 -9.20 -21.77 10.97
CA VAL A 193 -10.13 -22.45 11.89
C VAL A 193 -11.33 -23.05 11.16
N PHE A 194 -11.92 -22.34 10.20
CA PHE A 194 -13.20 -22.71 9.56
C PHE A 194 -13.12 -23.09 8.08
N GLY A 195 -11.99 -22.85 7.41
CA GLY A 195 -11.76 -23.21 6.00
C GLY A 195 -11.01 -24.52 5.86
#